data_AF-A0A4C1UW92-F1
#
_entry.id   AF-A0A4C1UW92-F1
#
_cell.length_a   1.000
_cell.length_b   1.000
_cell.length_c   1.000
_cell.angle_alpha   90.00
_cell.angle_beta   90.00
_cell.angle_gamma   90.00
#
_symmetry.space_group_name_H-M   'P 1'
#
loop_
_entity.id
_entity.type
_entity.pdbx_description
1 polymer ?
#
loop_
_entity_poly.entity_id
_entity_poly.type
_entity_poly.pdbx_seq_one_letter_code
_entity_poly.pdbx_strand_id
1 'polypeptide(L)'
;MKAVIKGIPVELETEDIKNDLQCQGHPVHAVHRMHRRDGTASGLVLSILNKTDGVPDIFKKLVSVCDLSGITLETPYKRGILGQYHRCQLYGHSAAN
;
A
#
# COMPACT_ATOMS: atom_id res chain seq x y z
N MET A 1 -2.79 0.68 10.58
CA MET A 1 -1.57 0.42 9.77
C MET A 1 -1.96 0.40 8.30
N LYS A 2 -1.07 0.67 7.36
CA LYS A 2 -1.35 0.50 5.92
C LYS A 2 -0.33 -0.47 5.33
N ALA A 3 -0.67 -1.19 4.28
CA ALA A 3 0.30 -1.93 3.47
C ALA A 3 -0.20 -2.07 2.02
N VAL A 4 0.74 -2.22 1.10
CA VAL A 4 0.46 -2.44 -0.32
C VAL A 4 0.76 -3.88 -0.67
N ILE A 5 -0.20 -4.56 -1.29
CA ILE A 5 -0.08 -5.92 -1.80
C ILE A 5 0.12 -5.85 -3.31
N LYS A 6 1.19 -6.47 -3.81
CA LYS A 6 1.53 -6.55 -5.23
C LYS A 6 1.20 -7.93 -5.78
N GLY A 7 0.87 -7.97 -7.07
CA GLY A 7 0.63 -9.23 -7.80
C GLY A 7 -0.83 -9.69 -7.74
N ILE A 8 -1.76 -8.81 -7.37
CA ILE A 8 -3.19 -9.13 -7.35
C ILE A 8 -3.78 -8.88 -8.75
N PRO A 9 -4.40 -9.89 -9.41
CA PRO A 9 -5.10 -9.72 -10.68
C PRO A 9 -6.12 -8.58 -10.62
N VAL A 10 -6.36 -7.89 -11.74
CA VAL A 10 -7.26 -6.72 -11.78
C VAL A 10 -8.73 -7.12 -11.74
N GLU A 11 -9.01 -8.37 -12.11
CA GLU A 11 -10.31 -9.02 -12.13
C GLU A 11 -10.82 -9.32 -10.71
N LEU A 12 -9.90 -9.43 -9.73
CA LEU A 12 -10.26 -9.75 -8.36
C LEU A 12 -10.84 -8.51 -7.65
N GLU A 13 -12.06 -8.65 -7.12
CA GLU A 13 -12.76 -7.54 -6.48
C GLU A 13 -12.13 -7.20 -5.12
N THR A 14 -12.21 -5.92 -4.73
CA THR A 14 -11.64 -5.47 -3.46
C THR A 14 -12.38 -6.00 -2.25
N GLU A 15 -13.67 -6.32 -2.36
CA GLU A 15 -14.43 -6.94 -1.27
C GLU A 15 -14.04 -8.40 -1.07
N ASP A 16 -13.77 -9.17 -2.13
CA ASP A 16 -13.26 -10.55 -1.99
C ASP A 16 -11.91 -10.57 -1.28
N ILE A 17 -11.01 -9.66 -1.65
CA ILE A 17 -9.70 -9.50 -0.98
C ILE A 17 -9.89 -9.15 0.49
N LYS A 18 -10.82 -8.24 0.80
CA LYS A 18 -11.10 -7.82 2.18
C LYS A 18 -11.66 -8.98 3.00
N ASN A 19 -12.60 -9.74 2.44
CA ASN A 19 -13.20 -10.89 3.08
C ASN A 19 -12.17 -11.99 3.35
N ASP A 20 -11.31 -12.31 2.38
CA ASP A 20 -10.23 -13.28 2.56
C ASP A 20 -9.26 -12.85 3.67
N LEU A 21 -8.81 -11.59 3.65
CA LEU A 21 -7.94 -11.07 4.71
C LEU A 21 -8.60 -11.12 6.10
N GLN A 22 -9.91 -10.86 6.18
CA GLN A 22 -10.67 -10.97 7.42
C GLN A 22 -10.82 -12.43 7.88
N CYS A 23 -11.08 -13.37 6.96
CA CYS A 23 -11.13 -14.80 7.22
C CYS A 23 -9.79 -15.35 7.73
N GLN A 24 -8.67 -14.79 7.25
CA GLN A 24 -7.32 -15.10 7.76
C GLN A 24 -7.01 -14.46 9.13
N GLY A 25 -7.95 -13.70 9.71
CA GLY A 25 -7.80 -13.07 11.02
C GLY A 25 -7.08 -11.73 11.00
N HIS A 26 -6.94 -11.10 9.83
CA HIS A 26 -6.35 -9.76 9.74
C HIS A 26 -7.43 -8.67 9.97
N PRO A 27 -7.20 -7.71 10.88
CA PRO A 27 -8.18 -6.67 11.22
C PRO A 27 -8.20 -5.56 10.15
N VAL A 28 -8.61 -5.92 8.93
CA VAL A 28 -8.70 -5.01 7.78
C VAL A 28 -9.95 -4.13 7.93
N HIS A 29 -9.71 -2.83 7.86
CA HIS A 29 -10.74 -1.80 7.84
C HIS A 29 -11.22 -1.53 6.42
N ALA A 30 -10.29 -1.37 5.47
CA ALA A 30 -10.62 -1.05 4.09
C ALA A 30 -9.54 -1.55 3.13
N VAL A 31 -9.96 -1.87 1.91
CA VAL A 31 -9.12 -2.30 0.80
C VAL A 31 -9.40 -1.41 -0.39
N HIS A 32 -8.35 -0.88 -1.03
CA HIS A 32 -8.48 0.02 -2.16
C HIS A 32 -7.61 -0.44 -3.32
N ARG A 33 -8.20 -0.58 -4.51
CA ARG A 33 -7.43 -0.84 -5.73
C ARG A 33 -6.75 0.43 -6.21
N MET A 34 -5.45 0.36 -6.42
CA MET A 34 -4.69 1.48 -6.99
C MET A 34 -4.95 1.55 -8.49
N HIS A 35 -5.10 2.77 -9.00
CA HIS A 35 -5.23 3.03 -10.42
C HIS A 35 -3.97 3.74 -10.93
N ARG A 36 -3.59 3.44 -12.17
CA ARG A 36 -2.54 4.15 -12.88
C ARG A 36 -3.01 5.56 -13.23
N ARG A 37 -2.09 6.39 -13.74
CA ARG A 37 -2.39 7.77 -14.12
C ARG A 37 -3.45 7.86 -15.23
N ASP A 38 -3.51 6.86 -16.11
CA ASP A 38 -4.50 6.75 -17.19
C ASP A 38 -5.87 6.23 -16.71
N GLY A 39 -6.04 5.99 -15.40
CA GLY A 39 -7.27 5.47 -14.81
C GLY A 39 -7.39 3.95 -14.87
N THR A 40 -6.44 3.22 -15.46
CA THR A 40 -6.50 1.76 -15.50
C THR A 40 -6.20 1.15 -14.14
N ALA A 41 -6.94 0.09 -13.78
CA ALA A 41 -6.70 -0.64 -12.55
C ALA A 41 -5.30 -1.27 -12.56
N SER A 42 -4.59 -1.14 -11.43
CA SER A 42 -3.29 -1.77 -11.26
C SER A 42 -3.42 -3.07 -10.49
N GLY A 43 -2.45 -3.97 -10.65
CA GLY A 43 -2.32 -5.18 -9.82
C GLY A 43 -1.78 -4.91 -8.40
N LEU A 44 -2.07 -3.70 -7.90
CA LEU A 44 -1.62 -3.18 -6.62
C LEU A 44 -2.85 -2.81 -5.78
N VAL A 45 -2.87 -3.28 -4.54
CA VAL A 45 -3.98 -3.10 -3.63
C VAL A 45 -3.48 -2.54 -2.31
N LEU A 46 -4.06 -1.43 -1.86
CA LEU A 46 -3.78 -0.81 -0.57
C LEU A 46 -4.75 -1.36 0.48
N SER A 47 -4.21 -2.07 1.46
CA SER A 47 -4.96 -2.55 2.63
C SER A 47 -4.72 -1.63 3.83
N ILE A 48 -5.80 -1.20 4.47
CA ILE A 48 -5.82 -0.37 5.67
C ILE A 48 -6.31 -1.24 6.81
N LEU A 49 -5.47 -1.41 7.83
CA LEU A 49 -5.78 -2.19 9.02
C LEU A 49 -6.01 -1.28 10.21
N ASN A 50 -6.88 -1.72 11.11
CA ASN A 50 -7.03 -1.11 12.42
C ASN A 50 -5.72 -1.23 13.20
N LYS A 51 -5.36 -0.19 13.97
CA LYS A 51 -4.23 -0.29 14.90
C LYS A 51 -4.68 -1.16 16.06
N THR A 52 -4.13 -2.36 16.16
CA THR A 52 -4.22 -3.18 17.37
C THR A 52 -2.96 -2.95 18.21
N ASP A 53 -3.12 -2.54 19.46
CA ASP A 53 -2.04 -2.45 20.43
C ASP A 53 -1.43 -3.84 20.63
N GLY A 54 -0.26 -4.10 20.02
CA GLY A 54 0.52 -5.31 20.32
C GLY A 54 1.17 -6.07 19.17
N VAL A 55 0.94 -5.74 17.89
CA VAL A 55 1.55 -6.54 16.80
C VAL A 55 2.10 -5.67 15.66
N PRO A 56 3.43 -5.45 15.59
CA PRO A 56 4.03 -4.76 14.44
C PRO A 56 4.11 -5.59 13.16
N ASP A 57 3.62 -6.85 13.14
CA ASP A 57 3.93 -7.79 12.05
C ASP A 57 2.83 -8.74 11.58
N ILE A 58 1.55 -8.35 11.72
CA ILE A 58 0.42 -9.10 11.12
C ILE A 58 0.67 -9.34 9.62
N PHE A 59 1.29 -8.36 8.99
CA PHE A 59 1.63 -8.32 7.58
C PHE A 59 2.80 -9.25 7.18
N LYS A 60 3.81 -9.49 8.03
CA LYS A 60 4.89 -10.43 7.70
C LYS A 60 4.44 -11.88 7.59
N LYS A 61 3.25 -12.21 8.11
CA LYS A 61 2.66 -13.55 8.02
C LYS A 61 1.77 -13.76 6.79
N LEU A 62 1.45 -12.70 6.03
CA LEU A 62 0.67 -12.83 4.80
C LEU A 62 1.53 -13.48 3.71
N VAL A 63 1.23 -14.74 3.42
CA VAL A 63 1.89 -15.55 2.37
C VAL A 63 1.02 -15.64 1.11
N SER A 64 -0.30 -15.52 1.25
CA SER A 64 -1.26 -15.64 0.15
C SER A 64 -2.49 -14.77 0.37
N VAL A 65 -3.15 -14.38 -0.72
CA VAL A 65 -4.44 -13.68 -0.73
C VAL A 65 -5.30 -14.32 -1.80
N CYS A 66 -6.51 -14.75 -1.45
CA CYS A 66 -7.45 -15.43 -2.35
C CYS A 66 -6.76 -16.58 -3.14
N ASP A 67 -6.04 -17.44 -2.42
CA ASP A 67 -5.23 -18.56 -2.98
C ASP A 67 -4.11 -18.16 -3.95
N LEU A 68 -3.84 -16.86 -4.12
CA LEU A 68 -2.73 -16.39 -4.94
C LEU A 68 -1.42 -16.51 -4.16
N SER A 69 -0.47 -17.21 -4.78
CA SER A 69 0.92 -17.27 -4.33
C SER A 69 1.79 -16.27 -5.08
N GLY A 70 2.98 -15.97 -4.57
CA GLY A 70 3.92 -15.05 -5.21
C GLY A 70 3.54 -13.56 -5.09
N ILE A 71 2.64 -13.22 -4.17
CA ILE A 71 2.32 -11.84 -3.83
C ILE A 71 3.44 -11.22 -3.00
N THR A 72 3.71 -9.93 -3.23
CA THR A 72 4.71 -9.19 -2.46
C THR A 72 4.03 -8.14 -1.62
N LEU A 73 4.37 -8.10 -0.34
CA LEU A 73 3.83 -7.13 0.57
C LEU A 73 4.84 -6.03 0.88
N GLU A 74 4.42 -4.79 0.69
CA GLU A 74 5.20 -3.61 1.01
C GLU A 74 4.53 -2.81 2.12
N THR A 75 5.15 -2.82 3.30
CA THR A 75 4.76 -1.92 4.38
C THR A 75 5.29 -0.51 4.09
N PRO A 76 4.51 0.55 4.31
CA PRO A 76 4.98 1.91 4.18
C PRO A 76 6.19 2.12 5.10
N TYR A 77 7.29 2.55 4.50
CA TYR A 77 8.54 2.84 5.19
C TYR A 77 8.29 3.83 6.34
N LYS A 78 8.80 3.52 7.54
CA LYS A 78 8.79 4.47 8.66
C LYS A 78 9.60 5.68 8.25
N ARG A 79 8.94 6.76 7.82
CA ARG A 79 9.60 8.06 7.67
C ARG A 79 10.02 8.51 9.06
N GLY A 80 11.29 8.32 9.40
CA GLY A 80 11.94 9.12 10.41
C GLY A 80 11.73 10.59 10.09
N ILE A 81 11.60 11.40 11.14
CA ILE A 81 11.45 12.86 11.12
C ILE A 81 12.33 13.44 10.01
N LEU A 82 11.76 14.32 9.17
CA LEU A 82 12.47 15.00 8.09
C LEU A 82 13.76 15.67 8.62
N GLY A 83 14.91 15.10 8.29
CA GLY A 83 16.08 15.93 8.01
C GLY A 83 15.69 16.81 6.82
N GLN A 84 15.67 18.13 7.02
CA GLN A 84 15.23 19.11 6.03
C GLN A 84 15.91 18.84 4.69
N TYR A 85 15.11 18.58 3.66
CA TYR A 85 15.61 18.40 2.30
C TYR A 85 15.93 19.77 1.71
N HIS A 86 17.15 20.26 1.95
CA HIS A 86 17.63 21.59 1.59
C HIS A 86 18.04 21.71 0.10
N ARG A 87 17.25 21.21 -0.84
CA ARG A 87 17.63 21.14 -2.27
C ARG A 87 16.67 21.75 -3.29
N CYS A 88 15.69 22.54 -2.86
CA CYS A 88 14.71 23.15 -3.77
C CYS A 88 14.95 24.64 -4.11
N GLN A 89 16.18 25.16 -4.05
CA GLN A 89 16.45 26.58 -4.36
C GLN A 89 17.59 26.82 -5.38
N LEU A 90 17.67 26.07 -6.48
CA LEU A 90 18.66 26.38 -7.53
C LEU A 90 18.08 26.44 -8.95
N TYR A 91 16.78 26.64 -9.14
CA TYR A 91 16.22 26.86 -10.48
C TYR A 91 15.21 28.01 -10.50
N GLY A 92 15.56 29.06 -11.25
CA GLY A 92 14.82 30.33 -11.42
C GLY A 92 15.41 31.42 -10.52
N HIS A 93 16.16 32.41 -11.02
CA HIS A 93 15.68 33.38 -11.99
C HIS A 93 16.80 33.82 -12.97
N SER A 94 16.68 33.42 -14.23
CA SER A 94 17.14 34.24 -15.34
C SER A 94 15.94 34.50 -16.24
N ALA A 95 15.47 35.75 -16.25
CA ALA A 95 14.69 36.32 -17.33
C ALA A 95 15.06 37.81 -17.41
N ALA A 96 15.54 38.20 -18.58
CA ALA A 96 16.02 39.53 -18.91
C ALA A 96 14.88 40.55 -19.01
N ASN A 97 15.19 41.81 -18.72
CA ASN A 97 14.79 42.98 -19.50
C ASN A 97 15.82 44.09 -19.30
#